data_AF-A0A067FB47-F1
#
_entry.id   AF-A0A067FB47-F1
#
_cell.length_a   1.000
_cell.length_b   1.000
_cell.length_c   1.000
_cell.angle_alpha   90.00
_cell.angle_beta   90.00
_cell.angle_gamma   90.00
#
_symmetry.space_group_name_H-M   'P 1'
#
loop_
_entity.id
_entity.type
_entity.pdbx_description
1 polymer ?
#
loop_
_entity_poly.entity_id
_entity_poly.type
_entity_poly.pdbx_seq_one_letter_code
_entity_poly.pdbx_strand_id
1 'polypeptide(L)'
;MFPNHIPNPEDKTAMALTRAAVLENNADLGVVFDTDVDRSGVVDNKGNPINGDKLIALMSAIVLKEHPGTTIVTDARTSMALTKFITDRGGNHCLYRVGYRNVIDKGVHLNEDGIETHLMMETSGHGALKENYFLDDGAYMVVKIIIQMVRMKLEGSDEGIGSLIKDLEEPLESIELRMNIISEPRYAKAKGSEAIEEFRKYIEVLGLQKTNSHSANETICLIIQTFD
;
A
#
# COMPACT_ATOMS: atom_id res chain seq x y z
N MET A 1 -1.05 -28.20 1.41
CA MET A 1 -2.33 -27.69 0.88
C MET A 1 -3.01 -26.94 2.01
N PHE A 2 -3.48 -25.70 1.77
CA PHE A 2 -4.21 -24.92 2.77
C PHE A 2 -5.71 -25.19 2.59
N PRO A 3 -6.39 -25.84 3.56
CA PRO A 3 -7.74 -26.37 3.35
C PRO A 3 -8.85 -25.32 3.31
N ASN A 4 -8.58 -24.11 3.82
CA ASN A 4 -9.59 -23.03 3.90
C ASN A 4 -9.38 -21.98 2.80
N HIS A 5 -8.21 -21.35 2.79
CA HIS A 5 -7.80 -20.35 1.81
C HIS A 5 -6.27 -20.26 1.81
N ILE A 6 -5.71 -19.56 0.83
CA ILE A 6 -4.28 -19.22 0.84
C ILE A 6 -4.06 -18.18 1.96
N PRO A 7 -3.10 -18.39 2.88
CA PRO A 7 -2.74 -17.39 3.88
C PRO A 7 -1.97 -16.27 3.17
N ASN A 8 -2.71 -15.27 2.67
CA ASN A 8 -2.17 -14.10 2.02
C ASN A 8 -3.16 -12.93 2.22
N PRO A 9 -2.72 -11.78 2.74
CA PRO A 9 -3.59 -10.59 2.89
C PRO A 9 -4.07 -9.98 1.57
N GLU A 10 -3.53 -10.40 0.41
CA GLU A 10 -4.04 -10.06 -0.92
C GLU A 10 -5.10 -11.05 -1.42
N ASP A 11 -5.28 -12.21 -0.77
CA ASP A 11 -6.27 -13.20 -1.18
C ASP A 11 -7.69 -12.73 -0.86
N LYS A 12 -8.53 -12.67 -1.90
CA LYS A 12 -9.91 -12.18 -1.78
C LYS A 12 -10.76 -13.08 -0.87
N THR A 13 -10.48 -14.39 -0.83
CA THR A 13 -11.23 -15.33 0.01
C THR A 13 -10.85 -15.15 1.48
N ALA A 14 -9.54 -15.04 1.78
CA ALA A 14 -9.04 -14.75 3.12
C ALA A 14 -9.64 -13.45 3.68
N MET A 15 -9.60 -12.37 2.91
CA MET A 15 -10.16 -11.08 3.33
C MET A 15 -11.68 -11.13 3.50
N ALA A 16 -12.40 -11.85 2.63
CA ALA A 16 -13.86 -11.99 2.72
C ALA A 16 -14.29 -12.80 3.96
N LEU A 17 -13.57 -13.88 4.29
CA LEU A 17 -13.82 -14.68 5.49
C LEU A 17 -13.53 -13.89 6.77
N THR A 18 -12.42 -13.14 6.81
CA THR A 18 -12.10 -12.26 7.94
C THR A 18 -13.15 -11.17 8.11
N ARG A 19 -13.62 -10.58 7.01
CA ARG A 19 -14.74 -9.63 7.02
C ARG A 19 -16.01 -10.24 7.60
N ALA A 20 -16.38 -11.44 7.18
CA ALA A 20 -17.55 -12.13 7.72
C ALA A 20 -17.42 -12.32 9.24
N ALA A 21 -16.26 -12.81 9.70
CA ALA A 21 -15.99 -13.00 11.12
C ALA A 21 -16.08 -11.69 11.93
N VAL A 22 -15.56 -10.58 11.41
CA VAL A 22 -15.66 -9.27 12.06
C VAL A 22 -17.11 -8.84 12.23
N LEU A 23 -17.91 -8.93 11.16
CA LEU A 23 -19.31 -8.51 11.18
C LEU A 23 -20.19 -9.42 12.05
N GLU A 24 -19.97 -10.73 12.00
CA GLU A 24 -20.73 -11.72 12.79
C GLU A 24 -20.46 -11.58 14.29
N ASN A 25 -19.24 -11.20 14.68
CA ASN A 25 -18.85 -11.10 16.08
C ASN A 25 -18.87 -9.67 16.63
N ASN A 26 -19.23 -8.66 15.82
CA ASN A 26 -19.09 -7.24 16.16
C ASN A 26 -17.68 -6.90 16.66
N ALA A 27 -16.65 -7.45 16.00
CA ALA A 27 -15.26 -7.25 16.40
C ALA A 27 -14.76 -5.85 16.01
N ASP A 28 -13.84 -5.28 16.79
CA ASP A 28 -13.26 -3.97 16.50
C ASP A 28 -12.21 -4.02 15.37
N LEU A 29 -11.60 -5.18 15.14
CA LEU A 29 -10.56 -5.41 14.13
C LEU A 29 -10.51 -6.89 13.73
N GLY A 30 -10.38 -7.15 12.44
CA GLY A 30 -9.96 -8.44 11.88
C GLY A 30 -8.53 -8.34 11.33
N VAL A 31 -7.77 -9.43 11.40
CA VAL A 31 -6.37 -9.47 10.96
C VAL A 31 -6.16 -10.68 10.05
N VAL A 32 -5.44 -10.47 8.95
CA VAL A 32 -4.97 -11.52 8.04
C VAL A 32 -3.46 -11.43 7.95
N PHE A 33 -2.80 -12.56 8.18
CA PHE A 33 -1.37 -12.74 7.95
C PHE A 33 -1.14 -13.68 6.78
N ASP A 34 0.08 -13.66 6.26
CA ASP A 34 0.58 -14.76 5.45
C ASP A 34 1.22 -15.86 6.30
N THR A 35 1.97 -16.79 5.69
CA THR A 35 2.36 -18.05 6.35
C THR A 35 3.41 -17.85 7.44
N ASP A 36 4.34 -16.92 7.22
CA ASP A 36 5.47 -16.59 8.10
C ASP A 36 5.30 -15.23 8.79
N VAL A 37 4.17 -14.56 8.58
CA VAL A 37 3.71 -13.40 9.36
C VAL A 37 4.54 -12.14 9.08
N ASP A 38 5.28 -12.11 7.98
CA ASP A 38 5.99 -10.91 7.52
C ASP A 38 5.05 -9.95 6.76
N ARG A 39 3.90 -10.45 6.27
CA ARG A 39 2.85 -9.64 5.66
C ARG A 39 1.58 -9.61 6.48
N SER A 40 0.92 -8.47 6.48
CA SER A 40 -0.40 -8.32 7.09
C SER A 40 -1.38 -7.53 6.25
N GLY A 41 -2.66 -7.72 6.56
CA GLY A 41 -3.80 -6.93 6.12
C GLY A 41 -4.83 -6.94 7.24
N VAL A 42 -5.68 -5.92 7.31
CA VAL A 42 -6.69 -5.82 8.38
C VAL A 42 -8.08 -5.55 7.82
N VAL A 43 -9.09 -5.82 8.62
CA VAL A 43 -10.48 -5.46 8.32
C VAL A 43 -10.98 -4.61 9.47
N ASP A 44 -11.50 -3.42 9.19
CA ASP A 44 -12.04 -2.54 10.24
C ASP A 44 -13.36 -3.08 10.82
N ASN A 45 -13.83 -2.46 11.90
CA ASN A 45 -15.08 -2.83 12.57
C ASN A 45 -16.35 -2.70 11.71
N LYS A 46 -16.27 -2.03 10.56
CA LYS A 46 -17.37 -1.90 9.58
C LYS A 46 -17.26 -2.95 8.46
N GLY A 47 -16.28 -3.85 8.53
CA GLY A 47 -16.03 -4.87 7.54
C GLY A 47 -15.34 -4.34 6.29
N ASN A 48 -14.68 -3.18 6.34
CA ASN A 48 -13.90 -2.66 5.23
C ASN A 48 -12.51 -3.29 5.22
N PRO A 49 -12.09 -3.94 4.12
CA PRO A 49 -10.73 -4.43 3.99
C PRO A 49 -9.74 -3.27 3.86
N ILE A 50 -8.62 -3.37 4.60
CA ILE A 50 -7.50 -2.45 4.62
C ILE A 50 -6.23 -3.26 4.31
N ASN A 51 -5.93 -3.34 3.02
CA ASN A 51 -4.73 -3.94 2.42
C ASN A 51 -4.27 -3.07 1.24
N GLY A 52 -3.09 -3.35 0.66
CA GLY A 52 -2.53 -2.52 -0.42
C GLY A 52 -2.35 -1.06 0.00
N ASP A 53 -2.71 -0.14 -0.88
CA ASP A 53 -2.66 1.31 -0.64
C ASP A 53 -3.34 1.73 0.67
N LYS A 54 -4.45 1.08 1.06
CA LYS A 54 -5.18 1.43 2.30
C LYS A 54 -4.35 1.13 3.54
N LEU A 55 -3.62 0.01 3.55
CA LEU A 55 -2.76 -0.36 4.66
C LEU A 55 -1.56 0.60 4.75
N ILE A 56 -0.96 0.94 3.61
CA ILE A 56 0.13 1.92 3.57
C ILE A 56 -0.37 3.29 4.03
N ALA A 57 -1.54 3.75 3.57
CA ALA A 57 -2.15 5.00 4.01
C ALA A 57 -2.40 5.00 5.52
N LEU A 58 -2.92 3.90 6.06
CA LEU A 58 -3.18 3.77 7.49
C LEU A 58 -1.88 3.86 8.30
N MET A 59 -0.86 3.09 7.93
CA MET A 59 0.45 3.13 8.59
C MET A 59 1.13 4.49 8.42
N SER A 60 0.98 5.13 7.26
CA SER A 60 1.47 6.49 7.00
C SER A 60 0.82 7.50 7.94
N ALA A 61 -0.50 7.44 8.14
CA ALA A 61 -1.21 8.34 9.04
C ALA A 61 -0.76 8.17 10.50
N ILE A 62 -0.49 6.92 10.92
CA ILE A 62 0.04 6.62 12.26
C ILE A 62 1.46 7.19 12.41
N VAL A 63 2.35 6.85 11.48
CA VAL A 63 3.76 7.24 11.54
C VAL A 63 3.94 8.76 11.41
N LEU A 64 3.15 9.44 10.57
CA LEU A 64 3.22 10.90 10.42
C LEU A 64 2.74 11.67 11.66
N LYS A 65 1.86 11.08 12.49
CA LYS A 65 1.48 11.66 13.80
C LYS A 65 2.67 11.61 14.77
N GLU A 66 3.50 10.58 14.69
CA GLU A 66 4.65 10.36 15.58
C GLU A 66 5.93 11.07 15.07
N HIS A 67 6.11 11.09 13.75
CA HIS A 67 7.27 11.63 13.05
C HIS A 67 6.84 12.57 11.91
N PRO A 68 6.37 13.78 12.21
CA PRO A 68 5.97 14.75 11.19
C PRO A 68 7.12 15.04 10.21
N GLY A 69 6.83 15.10 8.91
CA GLY A 69 7.84 15.38 7.89
C GLY A 69 8.63 14.17 7.39
N THR A 70 8.47 12.99 8.01
CA THR A 70 9.22 11.80 7.61
C THR A 70 8.93 11.37 6.17
N THR A 71 9.93 10.72 5.57
CA THR A 71 9.78 10.05 4.28
C THR A 71 9.17 8.67 4.48
N ILE A 72 8.29 8.31 3.55
CA ILE A 72 7.65 7.00 3.44
C ILE A 72 8.09 6.40 2.11
N VAL A 73 8.76 5.26 2.17
CA VAL A 73 9.21 4.55 0.97
C VAL A 73 8.19 3.49 0.61
N THR A 74 7.76 3.47 -0.65
CA THR A 74 6.88 2.43 -1.15
C THR A 74 7.34 1.90 -2.49
N ASP A 75 6.79 0.78 -2.92
CA ASP A 75 7.01 0.28 -4.25
C ASP A 75 6.19 1.03 -5.31
N ALA A 76 6.67 0.97 -6.56
CA ALA A 76 6.10 1.69 -7.69
C ALA A 76 4.67 1.26 -8.10
N ARG A 77 4.05 0.30 -7.38
CA ARG A 77 2.65 -0.11 -7.58
C ARG A 77 1.65 0.83 -6.89
N THR A 78 2.09 1.66 -5.96
CA THR A 78 1.15 2.52 -5.23
C THR A 78 0.51 3.60 -6.11
N SER A 79 -0.72 3.99 -5.76
CA SER A 79 -1.46 4.97 -6.53
C SER A 79 -0.95 6.41 -6.34
N MET A 80 -1.32 7.27 -7.29
CA MET A 80 -1.16 8.72 -7.13
C MET A 80 -1.97 9.27 -5.95
N ALA A 81 -3.13 8.66 -5.65
CA ALA A 81 -3.95 9.04 -4.50
C ALA A 81 -3.22 8.82 -3.17
N LEU A 82 -2.47 7.72 -3.04
CA LEU A 82 -1.62 7.48 -1.88
C LEU A 82 -0.52 8.54 -1.75
N THR A 83 0.12 8.91 -2.87
CA THR A 83 1.12 10.00 -2.88
C THR A 83 0.52 11.31 -2.38
N LYS A 84 -0.67 11.67 -2.89
CA LYS A 84 -1.41 12.86 -2.45
C LYS A 84 -1.75 12.78 -0.97
N PHE A 85 -2.27 11.64 -0.51
CA PHE A 85 -2.63 11.39 0.89
C PHE A 85 -1.46 11.61 1.85
N ILE A 86 -0.27 11.09 1.51
CA ILE A 86 0.95 11.23 2.32
C ILE A 86 1.43 12.69 2.33
N THR A 87 1.47 13.33 1.16
CA THR A 87 1.99 14.70 1.03
C THR A 87 1.06 15.74 1.65
N ASP A 88 -0.26 15.59 1.54
CA ASP A 88 -1.24 16.45 2.21
C ASP A 88 -1.17 16.37 3.74
N ARG A 89 -0.59 15.28 4.28
CA ARG A 89 -0.33 15.09 5.71
C ARG A 89 1.08 15.55 6.14
N GLY A 90 1.78 16.24 5.26
CA GLY A 90 3.12 16.77 5.52
C GLY A 90 4.23 15.71 5.47
N GLY A 91 3.96 14.52 4.95
CA GLY A 91 4.99 13.50 4.69
C GLY A 91 5.64 13.66 3.33
N ASN A 92 6.76 12.97 3.13
CA ASN A 92 7.41 12.83 1.82
C ASN A 92 7.19 11.41 1.29
N HIS A 93 6.80 11.27 0.02
CA HIS A 93 6.62 9.95 -0.58
C HIS A 93 7.78 9.61 -1.54
N CYS A 94 8.48 8.52 -1.27
CA CYS A 94 9.58 8.01 -2.09
C CYS A 94 9.18 6.69 -2.77
N LEU A 95 8.82 6.77 -4.05
CA LEU A 95 8.56 5.59 -4.87
C LEU A 95 9.88 4.88 -5.23
N TYR A 96 9.90 3.56 -5.10
CA TYR A 96 11.07 2.75 -5.42
C TYR A 96 10.70 1.45 -6.17
N ARG A 97 11.72 0.75 -6.66
CA ARG A 97 11.52 -0.50 -7.41
C ARG A 97 10.86 -1.57 -6.53
N VAL A 98 9.98 -2.36 -7.12
CA VAL A 98 9.25 -3.47 -6.47
C VAL A 98 10.22 -4.48 -5.85
N GLY A 99 9.79 -5.08 -4.74
CA GLY A 99 10.48 -6.06 -3.93
C GLY A 99 10.76 -5.52 -2.54
N TYR A 100 10.24 -6.17 -1.49
CA TYR A 100 10.27 -5.68 -0.11
C TYR A 100 11.67 -5.26 0.35
N ARG A 101 12.70 -6.08 0.05
CA ARG A 101 14.10 -5.74 0.36
C ARG A 101 14.55 -4.46 -0.31
N ASN A 102 14.16 -4.21 -1.57
CA ASN A 102 14.53 -2.98 -2.26
C ASN A 102 13.95 -1.76 -1.57
N VAL A 103 12.69 -1.85 -1.15
CA VAL A 103 11.96 -0.78 -0.45
C VAL A 103 12.58 -0.53 0.94
N ILE A 104 12.89 -1.60 1.68
CA ILE A 104 13.54 -1.53 3.00
C ILE A 104 14.95 -0.95 2.88
N ASP A 105 15.80 -1.52 2.03
CA ASP A 105 17.18 -1.07 1.80
C ASP A 105 17.20 0.40 1.37
N LYS A 106 16.23 0.85 0.55
CA LYS A 106 16.14 2.26 0.17
C LYS A 106 15.86 3.15 1.38
N GLY A 107 14.96 2.75 2.29
CA GLY A 107 14.72 3.51 3.51
C GLY A 107 15.90 3.53 4.47
N VAL A 108 16.65 2.43 4.55
CA VAL A 108 17.91 2.37 5.33
C VAL A 108 18.93 3.35 4.75
N HIS A 109 19.22 3.29 3.45
CA HIS A 109 20.16 4.21 2.81
C HIS A 109 19.74 5.69 2.94
N LEU A 110 18.44 6.00 2.81
CA LEU A 110 17.95 7.36 3.02
C LEU A 110 18.24 7.86 4.45
N ASN A 111 18.06 7.01 5.46
CA ASN A 111 18.42 7.36 6.83
C ASN A 111 19.92 7.57 7.01
N GLU A 112 20.76 6.76 6.36
CA GLU A 112 22.23 6.93 6.36
C GLU A 112 22.64 8.26 5.71
N ASP A 113 21.92 8.68 4.66
CA ASP A 113 22.08 9.96 3.97
C ASP A 113 21.47 11.15 4.74
N GLY A 114 20.93 10.93 5.95
CA GLY A 114 20.33 11.97 6.79
C GLY A 114 18.90 12.37 6.42
N ILE A 115 18.24 11.61 5.54
CA ILE A 115 16.83 11.78 5.19
C ILE A 115 15.99 10.89 6.12
N GLU A 116 15.30 11.51 7.07
CA GLU A 116 14.48 10.80 8.03
C GLU A 116 13.39 9.98 7.33
N THR A 117 13.45 8.66 7.50
CA THR A 117 12.53 7.70 6.87
C THR A 117 12.13 6.67 7.91
N HIS A 118 10.84 6.67 8.29
CA HIS A 118 10.35 5.82 9.39
C HIS A 118 9.53 4.62 8.93
N LEU A 119 9.02 4.65 7.69
CA LEU A 119 8.14 3.63 7.14
C LEU A 119 8.60 3.21 5.74
N MET A 120 8.73 1.90 5.53
CA MET A 120 8.98 1.29 4.23
C MET A 120 7.99 0.17 4.03
N MET A 121 7.12 0.24 3.00
CA MET A 121 6.04 -0.73 2.80
C MET A 121 5.76 -1.02 1.33
N GLU A 122 5.29 -2.23 1.04
CA GLU A 122 4.79 -2.60 -0.28
C GLU A 122 3.27 -2.81 -0.30
N THR A 123 2.66 -2.69 -1.48
CA THR A 123 1.23 -3.02 -1.67
C THR A 123 0.89 -4.47 -1.36
N SER A 124 1.87 -5.38 -1.35
CA SER A 124 1.70 -6.79 -0.98
C SER A 124 1.50 -7.01 0.52
N GLY A 125 1.69 -5.99 1.35
CA GLY A 125 1.55 -6.06 2.80
C GLY A 125 2.86 -6.32 3.55
N HIS A 126 4.01 -6.37 2.86
CA HIS A 126 5.33 -6.32 3.50
C HIS A 126 5.56 -4.92 4.06
N GLY A 127 6.24 -4.82 5.19
CA GLY A 127 6.50 -3.53 5.79
C GLY A 127 7.46 -3.56 6.96
N ALA A 128 8.30 -2.52 7.01
CA ALA A 128 9.29 -2.31 8.04
C ALA A 128 9.20 -0.90 8.61
N LEU A 129 9.42 -0.80 9.93
CA LEU A 129 9.54 0.46 10.62
C LEU A 129 10.96 0.65 11.15
N LYS A 130 11.44 1.90 11.12
CA LYS A 130 12.76 2.26 11.66
C LYS A 130 12.89 1.88 13.14
N GLU A 131 11.85 2.10 13.93
CA GLU A 131 11.81 1.73 15.35
C GLU A 131 11.83 0.21 15.60
N ASN A 132 11.45 -0.60 14.60
CA ASN A 132 11.54 -2.06 14.63
C ASN A 132 12.78 -2.57 13.88
N TYR A 133 13.88 -1.81 13.93
CA TYR A 133 15.18 -2.18 13.33
C TYR A 133 15.11 -2.53 11.84
N PHE A 134 14.16 -1.92 11.11
CA PHE A 134 13.94 -2.15 9.69
C PHE A 134 13.61 -3.62 9.34
N LEU A 135 13.10 -4.38 10.30
CA LEU A 135 12.64 -5.75 10.07
C LEU A 135 11.30 -5.72 9.34
N ASP A 136 11.19 -6.58 8.32
CA ASP A 136 9.93 -6.86 7.66
C ASP A 136 9.05 -7.70 8.60
N ASP A 137 8.01 -7.08 9.14
CA ASP A 137 7.28 -7.62 10.29
C ASP A 137 5.79 -7.21 10.26
N GLY A 138 4.99 -8.08 9.64
CA GLY A 138 3.55 -7.96 9.55
C GLY A 138 2.88 -7.90 10.92
N ALA A 139 3.38 -8.64 11.90
CA ALA A 139 2.86 -8.63 13.26
C ALA A 139 3.11 -7.30 13.96
N TYR A 140 4.29 -6.72 13.81
CA TYR A 140 4.62 -5.40 14.38
C TYR A 140 3.73 -4.31 13.80
N MET A 141 3.44 -4.34 12.49
CA MET A 141 2.49 -3.41 11.88
C MET A 141 1.10 -3.52 12.50
N VAL A 142 0.60 -4.73 12.75
CA VAL A 142 -0.68 -4.95 13.43
C VAL A 142 -0.65 -4.43 14.87
N VAL A 143 0.46 -4.61 15.59
CA VAL A 143 0.63 -4.03 16.94
C VAL A 143 0.55 -2.50 16.90
N LYS A 144 1.19 -1.84 15.92
CA LYS A 144 1.09 -0.38 15.73
C LYS A 144 -0.36 0.07 15.49
N ILE A 145 -1.11 -0.68 14.69
CA ILE A 145 -2.54 -0.43 14.43
C ILE A 145 -3.35 -0.55 15.73
N ILE A 146 -3.16 -1.61 16.51
CA ILE A 146 -3.86 -1.83 17.79
C ILE A 146 -3.52 -0.72 18.79
N ILE A 147 -2.24 -0.35 18.92
CA ILE A 147 -1.81 0.77 19.79
C ILE A 147 -2.53 2.06 19.38
N GLN A 148 -2.64 2.34 18.08
CA GLN A 148 -3.36 3.50 17.60
C GLN A 148 -4.85 3.45 17.94
N MET A 149 -5.52 2.30 17.78
CA MET A 149 -6.91 2.13 18.19
C MET A 149 -7.12 2.43 19.68
N VAL A 150 -6.22 1.93 20.54
CA VAL A 150 -6.26 2.21 21.97
C VAL A 150 -6.05 3.69 22.26
N ARG A 151 -5.08 4.35 21.60
CA ARG A 151 -4.85 5.80 21.74
C ARG A 151 -6.09 6.60 21.35
N MET A 152 -6.72 6.27 20.23
CA MET A 152 -7.96 6.92 19.79
C MET A 152 -9.07 6.77 20.84
N LYS A 153 -9.22 5.59 21.44
CA LYS A 153 -10.23 5.37 22.49
C LYS A 153 -9.93 6.17 23.76
N LEU A 154 -8.66 6.23 24.18
CA LEU A 154 -8.22 7.04 25.33
C LEU A 154 -8.38 8.54 25.08
N GLU A 155 -8.27 9.00 23.84
CA GLU A 155 -8.56 10.37 23.40
C GLU A 155 -10.08 10.66 23.31
N GLY A 156 -10.94 9.67 23.58
CA GLY A 156 -12.40 9.80 23.58
C GLY A 156 -13.06 9.63 22.20
N SER A 157 -12.35 9.09 21.21
CA SER A 157 -12.92 8.76 19.91
C SER A 157 -13.76 7.48 19.98
N ASP A 158 -14.92 7.51 19.33
CA ASP A 158 -15.75 6.34 19.04
C ASP A 158 -15.63 5.88 17.57
N GLU A 159 -14.74 6.50 16.79
CA GLU A 159 -14.48 6.10 15.41
C GLU A 159 -13.55 4.88 15.35
N GLY A 160 -13.82 3.97 14.40
CA GLY A 160 -12.92 2.85 14.10
C GLY A 160 -11.65 3.29 13.37
N ILE A 161 -10.67 2.40 13.27
CA ILE A 161 -9.35 2.71 12.69
C ILE A 161 -9.41 3.21 11.24
N GLY A 162 -10.40 2.74 10.46
CA GLY A 162 -10.62 3.19 9.09
C GLY A 162 -10.91 4.69 8.93
N SER A 163 -11.29 5.38 10.01
CA SER A 163 -11.46 6.85 10.00
C SER A 163 -10.19 7.62 9.64
N LEU A 164 -9.00 7.05 9.90
CA LEU A 164 -7.71 7.70 9.61
C LEU A 164 -7.41 7.81 8.11
N ILE A 165 -8.08 7.01 7.28
CA ILE A 165 -7.89 6.92 5.83
C ILE A 165 -9.13 7.32 5.03
N LYS A 166 -10.12 7.96 5.65
CA LYS A 166 -11.43 8.29 5.01
C LYS A 166 -11.34 9.24 3.80
N ASP A 167 -10.26 10.00 3.72
CA ASP A 167 -9.93 10.96 2.67
C ASP A 167 -8.87 10.41 1.69
N LEU A 168 -8.49 9.13 1.80
CA LEU A 168 -7.77 8.45 0.74
C LEU A 168 -8.72 8.27 -0.46
N GLU A 169 -8.39 8.91 -1.57
CA GLU A 169 -9.13 8.73 -2.81
C GLU A 169 -8.92 7.31 -3.35
N GLU A 170 -10.02 6.63 -3.69
CA GLU A 170 -9.96 5.30 -4.31
C GLU A 170 -10.33 5.40 -5.79
N PRO A 171 -9.65 4.64 -6.67
CA PRO A 171 -10.04 4.59 -8.06
C PRO A 171 -11.42 3.94 -8.19
N LEU A 172 -12.23 4.40 -9.15
CA LEU A 172 -13.53 3.80 -9.46
C LEU A 172 -13.37 2.34 -9.86
N GLU A 173 -12.33 2.04 -10.64
CA GLU A 173 -11.95 0.71 -11.05
C GLU A 173 -10.43 0.55 -11.00
N SER A 174 -9.97 -0.63 -10.60
CA SER A 174 -8.55 -1.00 -10.60
C SER A 174 -8.40 -2.43 -11.09
N ILE A 175 -7.47 -2.64 -12.02
CA ILE A 175 -7.14 -3.95 -12.58
C ILE A 175 -5.63 -4.08 -12.74
N GLU A 176 -5.09 -5.19 -12.25
CA GLU A 176 -3.71 -5.59 -12.52
C GLU A 176 -3.68 -6.46 -13.77
N LEU A 177 -2.89 -6.04 -14.77
CA LEU A 177 -2.68 -6.78 -16.01
C LEU A 177 -1.25 -7.28 -16.07
N ARG A 178 -1.08 -8.60 -16.20
CA ARG A 178 0.22 -9.24 -16.42
C ARG A 178 0.33 -9.68 -17.87
N MET A 179 1.24 -9.06 -18.61
CA MET A 179 1.44 -9.32 -20.03
C MET A 179 2.86 -9.84 -20.27
N ASN A 180 2.98 -10.89 -21.09
CA ASN A 180 4.27 -11.41 -21.49
C ASN A 180 4.88 -10.54 -22.60
N ILE A 181 6.16 -10.17 -22.47
CA ILE A 181 6.90 -9.50 -23.53
C ILE A 181 7.33 -10.56 -24.55
N ILE A 182 6.72 -10.53 -25.73
CA ILE A 182 7.06 -11.47 -26.81
C ILE A 182 8.35 -10.99 -27.50
N SER A 183 9.49 -11.45 -26.99
CA SER A 183 10.81 -11.16 -27.54
C SER A 183 11.82 -12.21 -27.09
N GLU A 184 13.01 -12.25 -27.70
CA GLU A 184 14.12 -13.01 -27.12
C GLU A 184 14.55 -12.38 -25.78
N PRO A 185 14.98 -13.17 -24.76
CA PRO A 185 15.27 -12.66 -23.42
C PRO A 185 16.23 -11.46 -23.38
N ARG A 186 17.27 -11.47 -24.24
CA ARG A 186 18.24 -10.37 -24.34
C ARG A 186 17.64 -9.01 -24.76
N TYR A 187 16.46 -9.01 -25.37
CA TYR A 187 15.77 -7.81 -25.83
C TYR A 187 14.53 -7.45 -24.98
N ALA A 188 14.16 -8.29 -24.01
CA ALA A 188 12.92 -8.13 -23.24
C ALA A 188 12.82 -6.76 -22.58
N LYS A 189 13.91 -6.29 -21.93
CA LYS A 189 13.94 -4.98 -21.26
C LYS A 189 13.76 -3.80 -22.23
N ALA A 190 14.44 -3.85 -23.38
CA ALA A 190 14.33 -2.81 -24.39
C ALA A 190 12.91 -2.77 -24.98
N LYS A 191 12.34 -3.95 -25.29
CA LYS A 191 10.97 -4.10 -25.80
C LYS A 191 9.91 -3.68 -24.79
N GLY A 192 10.10 -3.99 -23.51
CA GLY A 192 9.21 -3.52 -22.45
C GLY A 192 9.23 -2.00 -22.33
N SER A 193 10.41 -1.38 -22.42
CA SER A 193 10.55 0.09 -22.38
C SER A 193 9.87 0.77 -23.58
N GLU A 194 10.02 0.17 -24.77
CA GLU A 194 9.34 0.63 -25.99
C GLU A 194 7.81 0.55 -25.84
N ALA A 195 7.28 -0.58 -25.34
CA ALA A 195 5.84 -0.75 -25.11
C ALA A 195 5.28 0.27 -24.10
N ILE A 196 6.01 0.57 -23.02
CA ILE A 196 5.62 1.59 -22.05
C ILE A 196 5.56 2.98 -22.70
N GLU A 197 6.53 3.31 -23.54
CA GLU A 197 6.58 4.60 -24.23
C GLU A 197 5.49 4.74 -25.29
N GLU A 198 5.21 3.68 -26.05
CA GLU A 198 4.08 3.65 -26.99
C GLU A 198 2.74 3.80 -26.27
N PHE A 199 2.57 3.09 -25.14
CA PHE A 199 1.37 3.22 -24.33
C PHE A 199 1.20 4.65 -23.78
N ARG A 200 2.28 5.29 -23.32
CA ARG A 200 2.26 6.68 -22.87
C ARG A 200 1.76 7.63 -23.98
N LYS A 201 2.29 7.48 -25.20
CA LYS A 201 1.84 8.26 -26.36
C LYS A 201 0.38 8.00 -26.71
N TYR A 202 -0.05 6.73 -26.62
CA TYR A 202 -1.44 6.36 -26.87
C TYR A 202 -2.40 7.04 -25.89
N ILE A 203 -2.05 7.06 -24.60
CA ILE A 203 -2.81 7.75 -23.55
C ILE A 203 -2.87 9.26 -23.78
N GLU A 204 -1.77 9.89 -24.22
CA GLU A 204 -1.73 11.31 -24.57
C GLU A 204 -2.66 11.63 -25.76
N VAL A 205 -2.66 10.79 -26.80
CA VAL A 205 -3.54 10.96 -27.98
C VAL A 205 -5.02 10.85 -27.60
N LEU A 206 -5.37 9.98 -26.65
CA LEU A 206 -6.74 9.84 -26.16
C LEU A 206 -7.19 11.00 -25.27
N GLY A 207 -6.31 11.97 -24.97
CA GLY A 207 -6.62 13.06 -24.04
C GLY A 207 -6.76 12.59 -22.59
N LEU A 208 -6.30 11.38 -22.28
CA LEU A 208 -6.31 10.79 -20.95
C LEU A 208 -5.06 11.28 -20.17
N GLN A 209 -4.87 12.59 -20.00
CA GLN A 209 -3.86 13.12 -19.07
C GLN A 209 -4.42 14.17 -18.10
N LYS A 210 -4.05 13.97 -16.82
CA LYS A 210 -4.09 14.89 -15.67
C LYS A 210 -5.19 15.95 -15.69
N THR A 211 -6.38 15.59 -15.21
CA THR A 211 -7.34 16.60 -14.74
C THR A 211 -6.91 17.15 -13.38
N ASN A 212 -6.13 18.23 -13.39
CA ASN A 212 -6.04 19.18 -12.27
C ASN A 212 -7.27 20.12 -12.26
N SER A 213 -8.45 19.60 -12.58
CA SER A 213 -9.68 20.37 -12.68
C SER A 213 -10.83 19.59 -12.08
N HIS A 214 -11.51 20.22 -11.13
CA HIS A 214 -12.75 19.78 -10.51
C HIS A 214 -13.83 19.45 -11.56
N SER A 215 -13.82 18.24 -12.13
CA SER A 215 -14.98 17.53 -12.67
C SER A 215 -14.57 16.16 -13.24
N ALA A 216 -15.22 15.10 -12.74
CA ALA A 216 -15.37 13.75 -13.32
C ALA A 216 -14.15 12.78 -13.31
N ASN A 217 -13.92 12.16 -12.15
CA ASN A 217 -14.09 10.72 -11.83
C ASN A 217 -13.65 9.56 -12.77
N GLU A 218 -12.63 9.68 -13.63
CA GLU A 218 -12.02 8.48 -14.24
C GLU A 218 -10.49 8.57 -14.26
N THR A 219 -9.84 8.05 -13.23
CA THR A 219 -8.37 7.84 -13.21
C THR A 219 -8.08 6.38 -13.48
N ILE A 220 -7.53 6.08 -14.67
CA ILE A 220 -6.99 4.75 -14.99
C ILE A 220 -5.54 4.70 -14.49
N CYS A 221 -5.28 3.92 -13.44
CA CYS A 221 -3.92 3.63 -12.99
C CYS A 221 -3.43 2.36 -13.70
N LEU A 222 -2.53 2.51 -14.68
CA LEU A 222 -1.85 1.38 -15.30
C LEU A 222 -0.47 1.21 -14.69
N ILE A 223 -0.27 0.13 -13.96
CA ILE A 223 1.04 -0.30 -13.48
C ILE A 223 1.59 -1.31 -14.49
N ILE A 224 2.58 -0.91 -15.28
CA ILE A 224 3.29 -1.83 -16.17
C ILE A 224 4.51 -2.37 -15.43
N GLN A 225 4.49 -3.67 -15.11
CA GLN A 225 5.65 -4.37 -14.58
C GLN A 225 6.42 -5.06 -15.72
N THR A 226 7.71 -4.78 -15.82
CA THR A 226 8.64 -5.61 -16.59
C THR A 226 9.35 -6.52 -15.60
N PHE A 227 9.14 -7.83 -15.69
CA PHE A 227 9.91 -8.81 -14.91
C PHE A 227 11.25 -9.06 -15.62
N ASP A 228 12.34 -9.11 -14.84
CA ASP A 228 13.66 -9.58 -15.28
C ASP A 228 13.72 -11.12 -15.22
#